data_AF-A0A9D3UW80-F1
#
_entry.id   AF-A0A9D3UW80-F1
#
_cell.length_a   1.000
_cell.length_b   1.000
_cell.length_c   1.000
_cell.angle_alpha   90.00
_cell.angle_beta   90.00
_cell.angle_gamma   90.00
#
_symmetry.space_group_name_H-M   'P 1'
#
loop_
_entity.id
_entity.type
_entity.pdbx_description
1 polymer ?
#
loop_
_entity_poly.entity_id
_entity_poly.type
_entity_poly.pdbx_seq_one_letter_code
_entity_poly.pdbx_strand_id
1 'polypeptide(L)'
;MYQEVVGLRKSLLSSVLQSMEDKVRLTKTEEKLSKDVQILELEASTARASLQELSSTKSSIQQNIASLKQKVYFIDKMVPELEAEKKVTAASRNFKEAARLAAEAKSLSTDKESVQIEMEKAVLDLWKLEEEIKRNVDKLQEIEGLILSKEKELAMARFQRLLLITGAAKAERSAALELGDEEEANLLLADADAANSEAKKLQPKYNLKEEEFEDSPKHFISLELVTRLGRMKLVDSAAMSGA
;
A
#
# COMPACT_ATOMS: atom_id res chain seq x y z
N MET A 1 50.05 2.31 -31.97
CA MET A 1 48.88 2.51 -32.86
C MET A 1 47.79 1.44 -32.73
N TYR A 2 48.00 0.17 -33.09
CA TYR A 2 46.94 -0.87 -32.98
C TYR A 2 46.51 -1.13 -31.52
N GLN A 3 47.48 -1.23 -30.60
CA GLN A 3 47.21 -1.43 -29.17
C GLN A 3 46.42 -0.28 -28.52
N GLU A 4 46.63 0.97 -28.95
CA GLU A 4 45.87 2.12 -28.45
C GLU A 4 44.40 2.08 -28.89
N VAL A 5 44.12 1.72 -30.14
CA VAL A 5 42.75 1.58 -30.67
C VAL A 5 42.01 0.46 -29.94
N VAL A 6 42.67 -0.67 -29.71
CA VAL A 6 42.12 -1.79 -28.94
C VAL A 6 41.83 -1.37 -27.48
N GLY A 7 42.74 -0.60 -26.86
CA GLY A 7 42.54 -0.05 -25.52
C GLY A 7 41.33 0.88 -25.41
N LEU A 8 41.19 1.82 -26.35
CA LEU A 8 40.05 2.74 -26.41
C LEU A 8 38.72 2.00 -26.58
N ARG A 9 38.65 1.06 -27.53
CA ARG A 9 37.44 0.24 -27.74
C ARG A 9 37.08 -0.55 -26.49
N LYS A 10 38.06 -1.14 -25.80
CA LYS A 10 37.81 -1.88 -24.55
C LYS A 10 37.21 -0.98 -23.47
N SER A 11 37.72 0.24 -23.31
CA SER A 11 37.19 1.22 -22.35
C SER A 11 35.75 1.59 -22.67
N LEU A 12 35.47 1.94 -23.93
CA LEU A 12 34.14 2.35 -24.38
C LEU A 12 33.13 1.20 -24.28
N LEU A 13 33.52 -0.02 -24.68
CA LEU A 13 32.69 -1.22 -24.50
C LEU A 13 32.35 -1.45 -23.03
N SER A 14 33.30 -1.22 -22.11
CA SER A 14 33.05 -1.37 -20.68
C SER A 14 31.94 -0.44 -20.20
N SER A 15 31.92 0.82 -20.65
CA SER A 15 30.85 1.78 -20.32
C SER A 15 29.50 1.36 -20.88
N VAL A 16 29.47 0.86 -22.14
CA VAL A 16 28.23 0.33 -22.75
C VAL A 16 27.71 -0.88 -21.98
N LEU A 17 28.59 -1.83 -21.64
CA LEU A 17 28.24 -3.01 -20.86
C LEU A 17 27.71 -2.63 -19.47
N GLN A 18 28.35 -1.67 -18.80
CA GLN A 18 27.88 -1.17 -17.51
C GLN A 18 26.43 -0.64 -17.59
N SER A 19 26.12 0.19 -18.59
CA SER A 19 24.77 0.71 -18.79
C SER A 19 23.75 -0.40 -19.08
N MET A 20 24.14 -1.42 -19.84
CA MET A 20 23.29 -2.59 -20.10
C MET A 20 23.04 -3.41 -18.83
N GLU A 21 24.07 -3.64 -18.01
CA GLU A 21 23.97 -4.31 -16.72
C GLU A 21 23.10 -3.55 -15.74
N ASP A 22 23.25 -2.22 -15.66
CA ASP A 22 22.43 -1.34 -14.84
C ASP A 22 20.96 -1.43 -15.23
N LYS A 23 20.66 -1.42 -16.54
CA LYS A 23 19.31 -1.61 -17.06
C LYS A 23 18.71 -2.95 -16.62
N VAL A 24 19.47 -4.04 -16.75
CA VAL A 24 19.01 -5.39 -16.34
C VAL A 24 18.78 -5.46 -14.83
N ARG A 25 19.68 -4.87 -14.03
CA ARG A 25 19.52 -4.77 -12.57
C ARG A 25 18.24 -4.02 -12.21
N LEU A 26 18.00 -2.87 -12.83
CA LEU A 26 16.80 -2.06 -12.57
C LEU A 26 15.51 -2.80 -12.94
N THR A 27 15.47 -3.51 -14.08
CA THR A 27 14.32 -4.35 -14.43
C THR A 27 14.04 -5.41 -13.36
N LYS A 28 15.07 -6.11 -12.86
CA LYS A 28 14.90 -7.09 -11.77
C LYS A 28 14.41 -6.46 -10.48
N THR A 29 14.92 -5.27 -10.15
CA THR A 29 14.48 -4.49 -8.98
C THR A 29 13.02 -4.09 -9.12
N GLU A 30 12.58 -3.63 -10.29
CA GLU A 30 11.17 -3.30 -10.55
C GLU A 30 10.25 -4.52 -10.42
N GLU A 31 10.64 -5.67 -10.99
CA GLU A 31 9.86 -6.91 -10.87
C GLU A 31 9.69 -7.33 -9.41
N LYS A 32 10.76 -7.20 -8.61
CA LYS A 32 10.72 -7.50 -7.17
C LYS A 32 9.81 -6.52 -6.44
N LEU A 33 10.03 -5.21 -6.60
CA LEU A 33 9.24 -4.18 -5.93
C LEU A 33 7.77 -4.23 -6.34
N SER A 34 7.47 -4.54 -7.60
CA SER A 34 6.09 -4.74 -8.07
C SER A 34 5.40 -5.92 -7.38
N LYS A 35 6.12 -7.01 -7.11
CA LYS A 35 5.57 -8.15 -6.34
C LYS A 35 5.36 -7.77 -4.87
N ASP A 36 6.31 -7.05 -4.28
CA ASP A 36 6.20 -6.58 -2.90
C ASP A 36 4.98 -5.66 -2.73
N VAL A 37 4.74 -4.73 -3.67
CA VAL A 37 3.53 -3.88 -3.68
C VAL A 37 2.26 -4.72 -3.78
N GLN A 38 2.18 -5.68 -4.70
CA GLN A 38 0.99 -6.53 -4.85
C GLN A 38 0.68 -7.35 -3.59
N ILE A 39 1.70 -7.86 -2.91
CA ILE A 39 1.54 -8.59 -1.65
C ILE A 39 0.97 -7.65 -0.58
N LEU A 40 1.55 -6.46 -0.42
CA LEU A 40 1.06 -5.47 0.55
C LEU A 40 -0.37 -5.01 0.24
N GLU A 41 -0.73 -4.81 -1.03
CA GLU A 41 -2.09 -4.46 -1.44
C GLU A 41 -3.11 -5.55 -1.09
N LEU A 42 -2.72 -6.83 -1.24
CA LEU A 42 -3.54 -7.97 -0.83
C LEU A 42 -3.70 -8.02 0.68
N GLU A 43 -2.63 -7.79 1.44
CA GLU A 43 -2.67 -7.72 2.91
C GLU A 43 -3.56 -6.57 3.39
N ALA A 44 -3.44 -5.38 2.78
CA ALA A 44 -4.30 -4.24 3.08
C ALA A 44 -5.77 -4.54 2.78
N SER A 45 -6.06 -5.18 1.64
CA SER A 45 -7.41 -5.59 1.26
C SER A 45 -8.01 -6.59 2.25
N THR A 46 -7.21 -7.56 2.70
CA THR A 46 -7.60 -8.53 3.71
C THR A 46 -7.89 -7.85 5.05
N ALA A 47 -7.02 -6.94 5.50
CA ALA A 47 -7.21 -6.19 6.73
C ALA A 47 -8.48 -5.31 6.68
N ARG A 48 -8.77 -4.67 5.54
CA ARG A 48 -10.01 -3.89 5.34
C ARG A 48 -11.26 -4.77 5.42
N ALA A 49 -11.24 -5.96 4.83
CA ALA A 49 -12.34 -6.92 4.92
C ALA A 49 -12.59 -7.35 6.39
N SER A 50 -11.52 -7.69 7.12
CA SER A 50 -11.62 -8.00 8.55
C SER A 50 -12.18 -6.83 9.36
N LEU A 51 -11.76 -5.59 9.10
CA LEU A 51 -12.32 -4.40 9.77
C LEU A 51 -13.82 -4.22 9.50
N GLN A 52 -14.29 -4.53 8.29
CA GLN A 52 -15.71 -4.47 7.95
C GLN A 52 -16.52 -5.52 8.75
N GLU A 53 -16.00 -6.73 8.89
CA GLU A 53 -16.63 -7.79 9.71
C GLU A 53 -16.66 -7.41 11.20
N LEU A 54 -15.55 -6.90 11.74
CA LEU A 54 -15.46 -6.42 13.11
C LEU A 54 -16.42 -5.26 13.37
N SER A 55 -16.54 -4.31 12.44
CA SER A 55 -17.49 -3.20 12.54
C SER A 55 -18.94 -3.68 12.54
N SER A 56 -19.26 -4.71 11.75
CA SER A 56 -20.60 -5.31 11.72
C SER A 56 -20.91 -6.00 13.05
N THR A 57 -19.94 -6.76 13.58
CA THR A 57 -20.03 -7.40 14.91
C THR A 57 -20.19 -6.35 16.01
N LYS A 58 -19.46 -5.23 15.94
CA LYS A 58 -19.55 -4.12 16.89
C LYS A 58 -20.97 -3.56 16.94
N SER A 59 -21.57 -3.29 15.77
CA SER A 59 -22.94 -2.79 15.69
C SER A 59 -23.95 -3.78 16.30
N SER A 60 -23.78 -5.08 16.06
CA SER A 60 -24.63 -6.12 16.64
C SER A 60 -24.55 -6.15 18.17
N ILE A 61 -23.34 -6.10 18.74
CA ILE A 61 -23.14 -6.07 20.20
C ILE A 61 -23.73 -4.79 20.81
N GLN A 62 -23.52 -3.63 20.17
CA GLN A 62 -24.10 -2.36 20.63
C GLN A 62 -25.63 -2.38 20.63
N GLN A 63 -26.25 -2.99 19.61
CA GLN A 63 -27.70 -3.18 19.56
C GLN A 63 -28.17 -4.13 20.68
N ASN A 64 -27.43 -5.21 20.95
CA ASN A 64 -27.75 -6.10 22.06
C ASN A 64 -27.69 -5.38 23.41
N ILE A 65 -26.63 -4.60 23.67
CA ILE A 65 -26.49 -3.79 24.89
C ILE A 65 -27.66 -2.81 25.03
N ALA A 66 -28.06 -2.14 23.94
CA ALA A 66 -29.20 -1.23 23.97
C ALA A 66 -30.52 -1.95 24.32
N SER A 67 -30.74 -3.14 23.76
CA SER A 67 -31.90 -3.99 24.06
C SER A 67 -31.91 -4.44 25.53
N LEU A 68 -30.77 -4.92 26.05
CA LEU A 68 -30.63 -5.32 27.45
C LEU A 68 -30.88 -4.14 28.39
N LYS A 69 -30.35 -2.96 28.06
CA LYS A 69 -30.59 -1.73 28.83
C LYS A 69 -32.07 -1.34 28.88
N GLN A 70 -32.81 -1.51 27.78
CA GLN A 70 -34.26 -1.29 27.76
C GLN A 70 -35.01 -2.27 28.66
N LYS A 71 -34.62 -3.55 28.66
CA LYS A 71 -35.19 -4.57 29.56
C LYS A 71 -34.96 -4.23 31.03
N VAL A 72 -33.74 -3.85 31.40
CA VAL A 72 -33.41 -3.42 32.77
C VAL A 72 -34.28 -2.23 33.18
N TYR A 73 -34.38 -1.20 32.32
CA TYR A 73 -35.21 -0.03 32.58
C TYR A 73 -36.69 -0.38 32.77
N PHE A 74 -37.23 -1.29 31.96
CA PHE A 74 -38.60 -1.78 32.13
C PHE A 74 -38.80 -2.44 33.50
N ILE A 75 -37.90 -3.34 33.88
CA ILE A 75 -37.98 -4.04 35.17
C ILE A 75 -37.86 -3.06 36.34
N ASP A 76 -36.95 -2.08 36.25
CA ASP A 76 -36.77 -1.03 37.27
C ASP A 76 -38.03 -0.20 37.52
N LYS A 77 -38.89 -0.06 36.50
CA LYS A 77 -40.18 0.60 36.63
C LYS A 77 -41.27 -0.34 37.17
N MET A 78 -41.32 -1.58 36.69
CA MET A 78 -42.39 -2.53 37.01
C MET A 78 -42.30 -3.07 38.45
N VAL A 79 -41.10 -3.34 38.96
CA VAL A 79 -40.93 -3.91 40.31
C VAL A 79 -41.53 -3.00 41.39
N PRO A 80 -41.27 -1.68 41.41
CA PRO A 80 -41.93 -0.75 42.34
C PRO A 80 -43.46 -0.70 42.20
N GLU A 81 -43.99 -0.78 40.97
CA GLU A 81 -45.43 -0.77 40.71
C GLU A 81 -46.11 -2.01 41.30
N LEU A 82 -45.56 -3.20 41.07
CA LEU A 82 -46.04 -4.46 41.66
C LEU A 82 -45.93 -4.47 43.19
N GLU A 83 -44.86 -3.89 43.73
CA GLU A 83 -44.67 -3.75 45.18
C GLU A 83 -45.70 -2.79 45.81
N ALA A 84 -46.08 -1.71 45.12
CA ALA A 84 -47.13 -0.80 45.56
C ALA A 84 -48.51 -1.47 45.51
N GLU A 85 -48.83 -2.15 44.41
CA GLU A 85 -50.09 -2.89 44.24
C GLU A 85 -50.24 -4.03 45.26
N LYS A 86 -49.15 -4.73 45.56
CA LYS A 86 -49.10 -5.74 46.62
C LYS A 86 -49.54 -5.15 47.97
N LYS A 87 -49.05 -3.95 48.33
CA LYS A 87 -49.40 -3.30 49.61
C LYS A 87 -50.90 -2.95 49.67
N VAL A 88 -51.46 -2.42 48.59
CA VAL A 88 -52.90 -2.11 48.48
C VAL A 88 -53.74 -3.37 48.62
N THR A 89 -53.33 -4.45 47.95
CA THR A 89 -54.03 -5.75 47.96
C THR A 89 -53.96 -6.45 49.32
N ALA A 90 -52.84 -6.34 50.02
CA ALA A 90 -52.72 -6.81 51.40
C ALA A 90 -53.61 -6.00 52.35
N ALA A 91 -53.70 -4.68 52.18
CA ALA A 91 -54.57 -3.82 52.98
C ALA A 91 -56.07 -4.13 52.78
N SER A 92 -56.47 -4.58 51.58
CA SER A 92 -57.82 -5.09 51.30
C SER A 92 -58.06 -6.53 51.76
N ARG A 93 -57.10 -7.14 52.48
CA ARG A 93 -57.13 -8.51 53.01
C ARG A 93 -57.17 -9.61 51.94
N ASN A 94 -56.79 -9.31 50.71
CA ASN A 94 -56.64 -10.30 49.64
C ASN A 94 -55.21 -10.89 49.62
N PHE A 95 -54.88 -11.70 50.62
CA PHE A 95 -53.53 -12.22 50.81
C PHE A 95 -53.03 -13.14 49.69
N LYS A 96 -53.94 -13.82 48.98
CA LYS A 96 -53.58 -14.70 47.86
C LYS A 96 -53.02 -13.89 46.69
N GLU A 97 -53.69 -12.79 46.34
CA GLU A 97 -53.23 -11.92 45.26
C GLU A 97 -52.00 -11.11 45.65
N ALA A 98 -51.91 -10.66 46.91
CA ALA A 98 -50.69 -10.04 47.42
C ALA A 98 -49.47 -10.99 47.36
N ALA A 99 -49.66 -12.28 47.67
CA ALA A 99 -48.61 -13.29 47.54
C ALA A 99 -48.21 -13.53 46.08
N ARG A 100 -49.16 -13.52 45.15
CA ARG A 100 -48.91 -13.63 43.70
C ARG A 100 -48.05 -12.46 43.20
N LEU A 101 -48.44 -11.22 43.54
CA LEU A 101 -47.70 -10.01 43.18
C LEU A 101 -46.28 -9.99 43.78
N ALA A 102 -46.14 -10.47 45.03
CA ALA A 102 -44.82 -10.62 45.66
C ALA A 102 -43.92 -11.61 44.90
N ALA A 103 -44.47 -12.74 44.46
CA ALA A 103 -43.74 -13.73 43.69
C ALA A 103 -43.34 -13.19 42.31
N GLU A 104 -44.22 -12.44 41.64
CA GLU A 104 -43.95 -11.79 40.35
C GLU A 104 -42.84 -10.74 40.46
N ALA A 105 -42.91 -9.85 41.46
CA ALA A 105 -41.88 -8.85 41.72
C ALA A 105 -40.52 -9.50 42.02
N LYS A 106 -40.50 -10.59 42.79
CA LYS A 106 -39.28 -11.36 43.08
C LYS A 106 -38.72 -12.03 41.82
N SER A 107 -39.57 -12.59 40.97
CA SER A 107 -39.16 -13.19 39.69
C SER A 107 -38.50 -12.15 38.79
N LEU A 108 -39.14 -10.99 38.60
CA LEU A 108 -38.60 -9.89 37.81
C LEU A 108 -37.27 -9.36 38.36
N SER A 109 -37.12 -9.31 39.69
CA SER A 109 -35.85 -8.91 40.31
C SER A 109 -34.72 -9.90 39.98
N THR A 110 -34.98 -11.21 40.03
CA THR A 110 -34.00 -12.23 39.61
C THR A 110 -33.68 -12.13 38.12
N ASP A 111 -34.69 -11.91 37.29
CA ASP A 111 -34.51 -11.72 35.84
C ASP A 111 -33.64 -10.48 35.54
N LYS A 112 -33.80 -9.39 36.31
CA LYS A 112 -32.95 -8.21 36.20
C LYS A 112 -31.49 -8.54 36.46
N GLU A 113 -31.18 -9.28 37.53
CA GLU A 113 -29.81 -9.69 37.85
C GLU A 113 -29.20 -10.50 36.69
N SER A 114 -29.96 -11.43 36.11
CA SER A 114 -29.54 -12.21 34.95
C SER A 114 -29.27 -11.34 33.72
N VAL A 115 -30.20 -10.43 33.38
CA VAL A 115 -30.05 -9.49 32.24
C VAL A 115 -28.85 -8.56 32.46
N GLN A 116 -28.59 -8.16 33.70
CA GLN A 116 -27.47 -7.28 34.03
C GLN A 116 -26.12 -7.99 33.87
N ILE A 117 -26.02 -9.26 34.29
CA ILE A 117 -24.85 -10.10 34.02
C ILE A 117 -24.60 -10.26 32.52
N GLU A 118 -25.67 -10.50 31.73
CA GLU A 118 -25.56 -10.60 30.27
C GLU A 118 -25.07 -9.28 29.64
N MET A 119 -25.57 -8.15 30.13
CA MET A 119 -25.16 -6.81 29.68
C MET A 119 -23.70 -6.53 30.01
N GLU A 120 -23.24 -6.83 31.23
CA GLU A 120 -21.84 -6.67 31.64
C GLU A 120 -20.90 -7.51 30.76
N LYS A 121 -21.30 -8.75 30.44
CA LYS A 121 -20.57 -9.59 29.48
C LYS A 121 -20.50 -8.95 28.09
N ALA A 122 -21.63 -8.48 27.57
CA ALA A 122 -21.68 -7.84 26.25
C ALA A 122 -20.83 -6.56 26.19
N VAL A 123 -20.78 -5.77 27.27
CA VAL A 123 -19.91 -4.60 27.39
C VAL A 123 -18.43 -4.99 27.39
N LEU A 124 -18.05 -6.07 28.10
CA LEU A 124 -16.67 -6.57 28.09
C LEU A 124 -16.27 -7.07 26.69
N ASP A 125 -17.16 -7.79 26.00
CA ASP A 125 -16.91 -8.28 24.66
C ASP A 125 -16.81 -7.12 23.64
N LEU A 126 -17.63 -6.07 23.80
CA LEU A 126 -17.51 -4.84 23.02
C LEU A 126 -16.14 -4.19 23.20
N TRP A 127 -15.67 -4.06 24.43
CA TRP A 127 -14.37 -3.46 24.72
C TRP A 127 -13.21 -4.24 24.06
N LYS A 128 -13.22 -5.58 24.17
CA LYS A 128 -12.22 -6.43 23.51
C LYS A 128 -12.22 -6.24 21.99
N LEU A 129 -13.42 -6.16 21.41
CA LEU A 129 -13.60 -5.96 19.97
C LEU A 129 -13.09 -4.58 19.54
N GLU A 130 -13.32 -3.54 20.33
CA GLU A 130 -12.80 -2.19 20.05
C GLU A 130 -11.27 -2.14 20.07
N GLU A 131 -10.62 -2.84 21.02
CA GLU A 131 -9.17 -3.00 21.04
C GLU A 131 -8.63 -3.83 19.85
N GLU A 132 -9.39 -4.81 19.37
CA GLU A 132 -9.06 -5.54 18.14
C GLU A 132 -9.18 -4.65 16.89
N ILE A 133 -10.27 -3.89 16.77
CA ILE A 133 -10.46 -2.93 15.69
C ILE A 133 -9.31 -1.93 15.66
N LYS A 134 -8.95 -1.37 16.83
CA LYS A 134 -7.83 -0.42 16.93
C LYS A 134 -6.52 -1.03 16.42
N ARG A 135 -6.16 -2.23 16.89
CA ARG A 135 -4.96 -2.93 16.42
C ARG A 135 -4.96 -3.18 14.91
N ASN A 136 -6.11 -3.54 14.33
CA ASN A 136 -6.24 -3.74 12.89
C ASN A 136 -6.15 -2.42 12.10
N VAL A 137 -6.67 -1.31 12.63
CA VAL A 137 -6.50 0.02 12.03
C VAL A 137 -5.03 0.43 12.04
N ASP A 138 -4.34 0.28 13.17
CA ASP A 138 -2.92 0.62 13.29
C ASP A 138 -2.08 -0.20 12.30
N LYS A 139 -2.35 -1.51 12.19
CA LYS A 139 -1.69 -2.39 11.21
C LYS A 139 -1.99 -1.97 9.76
N LEU A 140 -3.24 -1.61 9.45
CA LEU A 140 -3.61 -1.18 8.10
C LEU A 140 -2.87 0.11 7.72
N GLN A 141 -2.77 1.07 8.63
CA GLN A 141 -2.02 2.31 8.40
C GLN A 141 -0.54 2.05 8.15
N GLU A 142 0.07 1.11 8.89
CA GLU A 142 1.45 0.68 8.67
C GLU A 142 1.63 0.09 7.26
N ILE A 143 0.75 -0.83 6.85
CA ILE A 143 0.79 -1.44 5.52
C ILE A 143 0.61 -0.38 4.42
N GLU A 144 -0.34 0.53 4.57
CA GLU A 144 -0.56 1.63 3.61
C GLU A 144 0.68 2.54 3.49
N GLY A 145 1.35 2.83 4.61
CA GLY A 145 2.63 3.55 4.61
C GLY A 145 3.72 2.79 3.86
N LEU A 146 3.82 1.47 4.05
CA LEU A 146 4.77 0.62 3.34
C LEU A 146 4.47 0.56 1.83
N ILE A 147 3.20 0.47 1.42
CA ILE A 147 2.79 0.52 0.01
C ILE A 147 3.31 1.81 -0.63
N LEU A 148 3.01 2.97 -0.03
CA LEU A 148 3.45 4.26 -0.56
C LEU A 148 4.97 4.36 -0.70
N SER A 149 5.71 3.86 0.29
CA SER A 149 7.17 3.80 0.23
C SER A 149 7.65 2.91 -0.92
N LYS A 150 7.08 1.71 -1.07
CA LYS A 150 7.49 0.74 -2.09
C LYS A 150 7.09 1.15 -3.49
N GLU A 151 5.93 1.77 -3.67
CA GLU A 151 5.53 2.38 -4.95
C GLU A 151 6.49 3.50 -5.36
N LYS A 152 6.98 4.30 -4.41
CA LYS A 152 7.98 5.33 -4.68
C LYS A 152 9.31 4.71 -5.10
N GLU A 153 9.80 3.70 -4.37
CA GLU A 153 11.01 2.96 -4.75
C GLU A 153 10.88 2.33 -6.16
N LEU A 154 9.73 1.74 -6.46
CA LEU A 154 9.41 1.16 -7.77
C LEU A 154 9.45 2.23 -8.86
N ALA A 155 8.82 3.38 -8.62
CA ALA A 155 8.81 4.50 -9.54
C ALA A 155 10.22 5.06 -9.77
N MET A 156 11.07 5.13 -8.74
CA MET A 156 12.46 5.54 -8.88
C MET A 156 13.26 4.57 -9.75
N ALA A 157 13.18 3.26 -9.49
CA ALA A 157 13.86 2.25 -10.30
C ALA A 157 13.41 2.30 -11.77
N ARG A 158 12.10 2.43 -11.99
CA ARG A 158 11.51 2.58 -13.32
C ARG A 158 11.96 3.84 -14.02
N PHE A 159 11.96 4.97 -13.32
CA PHE A 159 12.43 6.24 -13.83
C PHE A 159 13.90 6.17 -14.28
N GLN A 160 14.79 5.64 -13.43
CA GLN A 160 16.19 5.42 -13.77
C GLN A 160 16.35 4.53 -15.01
N ARG A 161 15.58 3.44 -15.11
CA ARG A 161 15.64 2.54 -16.26
C ARG A 161 15.22 3.26 -17.55
N LEU A 162 14.17 4.07 -17.49
CA LEU A 162 13.67 4.83 -18.64
C LEU A 162 14.68 5.88 -19.11
N LEU A 163 15.44 6.50 -18.20
CA LEU A 163 16.55 7.39 -18.56
C LEU A 163 17.65 6.63 -19.30
N LEU A 164 18.03 5.43 -18.83
CA LEU A 164 19.03 4.59 -19.51
C LEU A 164 18.56 4.21 -20.92
N ILE A 165 17.28 3.83 -21.08
CA ILE A 165 16.69 3.49 -22.39
C ILE A 165 16.71 4.70 -23.31
N THR A 166 16.27 5.87 -22.82
CA THR A 166 16.24 7.11 -23.59
C THR A 166 17.63 7.52 -24.05
N GLY A 167 18.62 7.46 -23.15
CA GLY A 167 20.01 7.81 -23.43
C GLY A 167 20.65 6.87 -24.44
N ALA A 168 20.51 5.55 -24.24
CA ALA A 168 21.02 4.54 -25.16
C ALA A 168 20.39 4.66 -26.55
N ALA A 169 19.07 4.80 -26.65
CA ALA A 169 18.38 4.96 -27.93
C ALA A 169 18.80 6.23 -28.67
N LYS A 170 19.01 7.36 -27.97
CA LYS A 170 19.55 8.58 -28.57
C LYS A 170 20.98 8.43 -29.07
N ALA A 171 21.83 7.69 -28.35
CA ALA A 171 23.20 7.42 -28.78
C ALA A 171 23.22 6.55 -30.04
N GLU A 172 22.45 5.45 -30.07
CA GLU A 172 22.35 4.58 -31.24
C GLU A 172 21.68 5.30 -32.43
N ARG A 173 20.68 6.15 -32.19
CA ARG A 173 20.08 6.98 -33.24
C ARG A 173 21.11 7.86 -33.93
N SER A 174 21.98 8.48 -33.13
CA SER A 174 23.04 9.34 -33.66
C SER A 174 24.01 8.56 -34.56
N ALA A 175 24.28 7.30 -34.20
CA ALA A 175 25.08 6.39 -35.02
C ALA A 175 24.40 6.00 -36.33
N ALA A 176 23.12 5.62 -36.27
CA ALA A 176 22.34 5.27 -37.45
C ALA A 176 22.32 6.43 -38.47
N LEU A 177 22.12 7.67 -37.99
CA LEU A 177 22.21 8.87 -38.82
C LEU A 177 23.61 9.07 -39.45
N GLU A 178 24.68 8.86 -38.68
CA GLU A 178 26.06 8.96 -39.21
C GLU A 178 26.35 7.90 -40.29
N LEU A 179 25.72 6.73 -40.17
CA LEU A 179 25.86 5.61 -41.10
C LEU A 179 24.88 5.67 -42.28
N GLY A 180 23.98 6.66 -42.31
CA GLY A 180 22.99 6.86 -43.37
C GLY A 180 21.77 5.94 -43.29
N ASP A 181 21.52 5.33 -42.13
CA ASP A 181 20.35 4.50 -41.86
C ASP A 181 19.22 5.33 -41.24
N GLU A 182 18.44 6.00 -42.09
CA GLU A 182 17.35 6.88 -41.65
C GLU A 182 16.17 6.11 -41.07
N GLU A 183 15.93 4.87 -41.51
CA GLU A 183 14.83 4.04 -41.01
C GLU A 183 15.10 3.64 -39.55
N GLU A 184 16.27 3.09 -39.27
CA GLU A 184 16.69 2.74 -37.91
C GLU A 184 16.74 3.97 -37.00
N ALA A 185 17.24 5.11 -37.50
CA ALA A 185 17.26 6.35 -36.73
C ALA A 185 15.86 6.84 -36.32
N ASN A 186 14.84 6.64 -37.16
CA ASN A 186 13.46 7.00 -36.87
C ASN A 186 12.82 6.03 -35.85
N LEU A 187 13.10 4.73 -35.95
CA LEU A 187 12.65 3.75 -34.96
C LEU A 187 13.24 4.06 -33.56
N LEU A 188 14.54 4.31 -33.48
CA LEU A 188 15.23 4.64 -32.23
C LEU A 188 14.75 5.98 -31.63
N LEU A 189 14.36 6.94 -32.48
CA LEU A 189 13.72 8.18 -32.01
C LEU A 189 12.38 7.89 -31.32
N ALA A 190 11.55 7.05 -31.94
CA ALA A 190 10.26 6.68 -31.37
C ALA A 190 10.42 5.97 -30.02
N ASP A 191 11.38 5.06 -29.90
CA ASP A 191 11.70 4.37 -28.64
C ASP A 191 12.17 5.35 -27.55
N ALA A 192 13.07 6.27 -27.90
CA ALA A 192 13.56 7.30 -26.97
C ALA A 192 12.42 8.21 -26.50
N ASP A 193 11.54 8.64 -27.41
CA ASP A 193 10.41 9.50 -27.09
C ASP A 193 9.35 8.78 -26.24
N ALA A 194 9.09 7.50 -26.51
CA ALA A 194 8.19 6.69 -25.69
C ALA A 194 8.71 6.55 -24.25
N ALA A 195 9.99 6.20 -24.08
CA ALA A 195 10.61 6.06 -22.76
C ALA A 195 10.64 7.39 -22.00
N ASN A 196 11.01 8.49 -22.68
CA ASN A 196 11.04 9.84 -22.11
C ASN A 196 9.64 10.32 -21.70
N SER A 197 8.62 10.05 -22.52
CA SER A 197 7.22 10.38 -22.21
C SER A 197 6.74 9.67 -20.95
N GLU A 198 7.09 8.40 -20.78
CA GLU A 198 6.79 7.65 -19.57
C GLU A 198 7.52 8.20 -18.34
N ALA A 199 8.81 8.52 -18.47
CA ALA A 199 9.62 9.09 -17.39
C ALA A 199 9.03 10.43 -16.90
N LYS A 200 8.61 11.29 -17.84
CA LYS A 200 7.96 12.58 -17.55
C LYS A 200 6.62 12.45 -16.82
N LYS A 201 5.91 11.33 -16.96
CA LYS A 201 4.68 11.07 -16.18
C LYS A 201 5.00 10.72 -14.73
N LEU A 202 6.12 10.04 -14.47
CA LEU A 202 6.53 9.63 -13.13
C LEU A 202 7.09 10.80 -12.31
N GLN A 203 7.81 11.73 -12.93
CA GLN A 203 8.41 12.90 -12.26
C GLN A 203 7.44 13.67 -11.35
N PRO A 204 6.31 14.22 -11.83
CA PRO A 204 5.42 15.01 -10.98
C PRO A 204 4.68 14.16 -9.97
N LYS A 205 4.43 12.88 -10.26
CA LYS A 205 3.68 11.97 -9.36
C LYS A 205 4.48 11.65 -8.10
N TYR A 206 5.79 11.47 -8.22
CA TYR A 206 6.66 11.06 -7.11
C TYR A 206 7.73 12.09 -6.74
N ASN A 207 7.67 13.30 -7.33
CA ASN A 207 8.64 14.38 -7.20
C ASN A 207 10.08 13.90 -7.48
N LEU A 208 10.27 13.18 -8.58
CA LEU A 208 11.57 12.62 -8.97
C LEU A 208 12.38 13.68 -9.71
N LYS A 209 13.67 13.76 -9.39
CA LYS A 209 14.61 14.67 -10.05
C LYS A 209 15.77 13.88 -10.63
N GLU A 210 16.21 14.23 -11.84
CA GLU A 210 17.34 13.54 -12.48
C GLU A 210 18.63 13.72 -11.67
N GLU A 211 18.77 14.85 -10.98
CA GLU A 211 19.91 15.18 -10.13
C GLU A 211 20.02 14.31 -8.88
N GLU A 212 18.93 13.63 -8.47
CA GLU A 212 18.94 12.70 -7.33
C GLU A 212 19.64 11.36 -7.67
N PHE A 213 20.02 11.15 -8.93
CA PHE A 213 20.62 9.91 -9.42
C PHE A 213 22.07 10.13 -9.88
N GLU A 214 22.95 10.51 -8.95
CA GLU A 214 24.36 10.81 -9.21
C GLU A 214 25.12 9.67 -9.91
N ASP A 215 24.73 8.42 -9.66
CA ASP A 215 25.34 7.21 -10.27
C ASP A 215 24.86 6.93 -11.71
N SER A 216 23.95 7.73 -12.25
CA SER A 216 23.43 7.51 -13.61
C SER A 216 24.42 7.99 -14.68
N PRO A 217 24.61 7.24 -15.78
CA PRO A 217 25.45 7.67 -16.90
C PRO A 217 24.92 8.98 -17.50
N LYS A 218 25.75 10.03 -17.47
CA LYS A 218 25.42 11.33 -18.11
C LYS A 218 25.64 11.31 -19.61
N HIS A 219 26.50 10.42 -20.08
CA HIS A 219 26.87 10.27 -21.48
C HIS A 219 26.68 8.82 -21.91
N PHE A 220 26.00 8.64 -23.04
CA PHE A 220 25.75 7.32 -23.63
C PHE A 220 26.56 7.19 -24.91
N ILE A 221 27.07 5.99 -25.15
CA ILE A 221 27.97 5.69 -26.27
C ILE A 221 27.27 4.63 -27.12
N SER A 222 27.24 4.84 -28.43
CA SER A 222 26.70 3.84 -29.36
C SER A 222 27.66 2.66 -29.50
N LEU A 223 27.13 1.45 -29.32
CA LEU A 223 27.87 0.21 -29.57
C LEU A 223 28.28 0.10 -31.04
N GLU A 224 27.39 0.49 -31.96
CA GLU A 224 27.62 0.47 -33.40
C GLU A 224 28.81 1.37 -33.78
N LEU A 225 28.91 2.56 -33.19
CA LEU A 225 30.06 3.44 -33.40
C LEU A 225 31.35 2.88 -32.78
N VAL A 226 31.31 2.32 -31.58
CA VAL A 226 32.53 1.78 -30.94
C VAL A 226 33.14 0.64 -31.79
N THR A 227 32.30 -0.15 -32.44
CA THR A 227 32.76 -1.27 -33.29
C THR A 227 33.25 -0.80 -34.67
N ARG A 228 32.63 0.22 -35.28
CA ARG A 228 32.92 0.65 -36.65
C ARG A 228 33.90 1.81 -36.79
N LEU A 229 34.07 2.65 -35.77
CA LEU A 229 34.86 3.88 -35.88
C LEU A 229 36.38 3.64 -35.94
N GLY A 230 37.08 4.50 -36.69
CA GLY A 230 38.54 4.62 -36.72
C GLY A 230 39.11 5.43 -35.55
N ARG A 231 40.44 5.40 -35.37
CA ARG A 231 41.14 5.95 -34.18
C ARG A 231 40.74 7.36 -33.76
N MET A 232 40.65 8.33 -34.68
CA MET A 232 40.33 9.73 -34.32
C MET A 232 38.94 9.85 -33.69
N LYS A 233 37.92 9.28 -34.31
CA LYS A 233 36.55 9.34 -33.79
C LYS A 233 36.38 8.55 -32.47
N LEU A 234 37.17 7.49 -32.26
CA LEU A 234 37.21 6.76 -30.98
C LEU A 234 37.82 7.58 -29.84
N VAL A 235 38.81 8.42 -30.13
CA VAL A 235 39.39 9.35 -29.13
C VAL A 235 38.35 10.39 -28.72
N ASP A 236 37.61 10.93 -29.69
CA ASP A 236 36.55 11.91 -29.42
C ASP A 236 35.42 11.30 -28.57
N SER A 237 34.97 10.07 -28.88
CA SER A 237 33.98 9.36 -28.07
C SER A 237 34.48 9.05 -26.65
N ALA A 238 35.77 8.71 -26.49
CA ALA A 238 36.37 8.43 -25.18
C ALA A 238 36.52 9.68 -24.31
N ALA A 239 36.82 10.83 -24.93
CA ALA A 239 36.88 12.11 -24.23
C ALA A 239 35.50 12.53 -23.68
N MET A 240 34.42 12.21 -24.40
CA MET A 240 33.05 12.50 -23.93
C MET A 240 32.54 11.53 -22.86
N SER A 241 33.13 10.33 -22.74
CA SER A 241 32.73 9.34 -21.74
C SER A 241 33.54 9.38 -20.43
N GLY A 242 34.65 10.15 -20.40
CA GLY A 242 35.61 10.19 -19.29
C GLY A 242 35.50 11.40 -18.34
N ALA A 243 34.39 12.15 -18.41
CA ALA A 243 34.06 13.27 -17.51
C ALA A 243 32.80 12.94 -16.70
#